data_AF-A0A1G4VGB3-F1
#
_entry.id   AF-A0A1G4VGB3-F1
#
_cell.length_a   1.000
_cell.length_b   1.000
_cell.length_c   1.000
_cell.angle_alpha   90.00
_cell.angle_beta   90.00
_cell.angle_gamma   90.00
#
_symmetry.space_group_name_H-M   'P 1'
#
loop_
_entity.id
_entity.type
_entity.pdbx_description
1 polymer ?
#
loop_
_entity_poly.entity_id
_entity_poly.type
_entity_poly.pdbx_seq_one_letter_code
_entity_poly.pdbx_strand_id
1 'polypeptide(L)'
;MKVLRIIISLIIIVLILICALIYILRNTKSHEAPAPKVYEGTLIEFNHNPGYGDECGALHDECLRKNDSGEWIIECRDLECIGEPMVITTYEVSADDVLAFETFVKESGILDLQDRPDSDEFMTDYRPWNYSMCFNTNATEGSKREYFSFSQYLKYSDADRALIKELNARFEALRGKVISTKKTKDY
;
A
#
# COMPACT_ATOMS: atom_id res chain seq x y z
N MET A 1 17.85 59.87 22.92
CA MET A 1 16.84 58.80 23.14
C MET A 1 16.19 58.27 21.86
N LYS A 2 15.82 59.11 20.86
CA LYS A 2 15.18 58.64 19.61
C LYS A 2 16.06 57.69 18.77
N VAL A 3 17.35 58.00 18.63
CA VAL A 3 18.31 57.18 17.85
C VAL A 3 18.48 55.77 18.44
N LEU A 4 18.57 55.66 19.76
CA LEU A 4 18.70 54.37 20.45
C LEU A 4 17.47 53.48 20.25
N ARG A 5 16.25 54.06 20.23
CA ARG A 5 15.02 53.31 19.96
C ARG A 5 14.98 52.76 18.53
N ILE A 6 15.44 53.54 17.55
CA ILE A 6 15.51 53.12 16.15
C ILE A 6 16.48 51.94 15.98
N ILE A 7 17.64 51.99 16.63
CA ILE A 7 18.64 50.91 16.59
C ILE A 7 18.08 49.63 17.20
N ILE A 8 17.42 49.71 18.35
CA ILE A 8 16.81 48.55 19.01
C ILE A 8 15.71 47.92 18.13
N SER A 9 14.85 48.74 17.52
CA SER A 9 13.81 48.24 16.60
C SER A 9 14.38 47.52 15.38
N LEU A 10 15.48 48.03 14.81
CA LEU A 10 16.18 47.39 13.69
C LEU A 10 16.75 46.02 14.09
N ILE A 11 17.36 45.91 15.27
CA ILE A 11 17.92 44.64 15.77
C ILE A 11 16.81 43.59 15.94
N ILE A 12 15.65 43.99 16.49
CA ILE A 12 14.51 43.09 16.68
C ILE A 12 13.96 42.59 15.34
N ILE A 13 13.81 43.47 14.34
CA ILE A 13 13.32 43.09 13.00
C ILE A 13 14.29 42.08 12.35
N VAL A 14 15.60 42.32 12.45
CA VAL A 14 16.62 41.40 11.91
C VAL A 14 16.54 40.03 12.61
N LEU A 15 16.38 40.00 13.93
CA LEU A 15 16.22 38.75 14.68
C LEU A 15 14.96 37.97 14.25
N ILE A 16 13.83 38.65 14.05
CA ILE A 16 12.58 38.02 13.59
C ILE A 16 12.77 37.40 12.20
N LEU A 17 13.42 38.12 11.28
CA LEU A 17 13.69 37.64 9.92
C LEU A 17 14.63 36.42 9.92
N ILE A 18 15.65 36.42 10.79
CA ILE A 18 16.55 35.28 10.95
C ILE A 18 15.79 34.06 11.52
N CYS A 19 14.96 34.25 12.53
CA CYS A 19 14.14 33.17 13.09
C CYS A 19 13.15 32.61 12.06
N ALA A 20 12.51 33.47 11.27
CA ALA A 20 11.62 33.05 10.19
C ALA A 20 12.37 32.28 9.09
N LEU A 21 13.57 32.73 8.71
CA LEU A 21 14.41 32.02 7.74
C LEU A 21 14.87 30.66 8.27
N ILE A 22 15.30 30.57 9.53
CA ILE A 22 15.67 29.29 10.16
C ILE A 22 14.46 28.34 10.24
N TYR A 23 13.27 28.87 10.54
CA TYR A 23 12.04 28.08 10.54
C TYR A 23 11.69 27.54 9.15
N ILE A 24 11.75 28.40 8.13
CA ILE A 24 11.55 28.00 6.73
C ILE A 24 12.59 26.95 6.33
N LEU A 25 13.88 27.20 6.59
CA LEU A 25 14.97 26.27 6.24
C LEU A 25 14.88 24.93 6.98
N ARG A 26 14.41 24.91 8.23
CA ARG A 26 14.13 23.67 8.97
C ARG A 26 12.94 22.90 8.40
N ASN A 27 11.88 23.60 8.01
CA ASN A 27 10.70 22.98 7.40
C ASN A 27 10.90 22.61 5.92
N THR A 28 11.90 23.17 5.23
CA THR A 28 12.31 22.75 3.88
C THR A 28 13.41 21.69 3.91
N LYS A 29 13.61 20.97 5.02
CA LYS A 29 14.21 19.64 4.92
C LYS A 29 13.24 18.80 4.08
N SER A 30 13.44 18.85 2.77
CA SER A 30 13.03 17.83 1.84
C SER A 30 13.39 16.52 2.50
N HIS A 31 12.39 15.80 3.01
CA HIS A 31 12.52 14.36 3.15
C HIS A 31 12.80 13.89 1.74
N GLU A 32 14.09 13.66 1.43
CA GLU A 32 14.48 12.94 0.23
C GLU A 32 13.60 11.69 0.20
N ALA A 33 12.75 11.60 -0.82
CA ALA A 33 11.93 10.43 -1.00
C ALA A 33 12.87 9.22 -0.96
N PRO A 34 12.61 8.21 -0.13
CA PRO A 34 13.43 7.01 -0.12
C PRO A 34 13.50 6.47 -1.56
N ALA A 35 14.68 6.00 -1.95
CA ALA A 35 14.87 5.46 -3.29
C ALA A 35 13.82 4.35 -3.54
N PRO A 36 13.20 4.32 -4.74
CA PRO A 36 12.21 3.29 -5.05
C PRO A 36 12.84 1.91 -4.85
N LYS A 37 12.20 1.09 -4.03
CA LYS A 37 12.63 -0.28 -3.78
C LYS A 37 12.30 -1.09 -5.03
N VAL A 38 13.33 -1.62 -5.69
CA VAL A 38 13.16 -2.53 -6.83
C VAL A 38 12.96 -3.92 -6.26
N TYR A 39 11.79 -4.53 -6.49
CA TYR A 39 11.56 -5.91 -6.08
C TYR A 39 12.22 -6.86 -7.06
N GLU A 40 13.14 -7.67 -6.56
CA GLU A 40 13.75 -8.77 -7.31
C GLU A 40 12.88 -10.03 -7.22
N GLY A 41 13.10 -11.00 -8.13
CA GLY A 41 12.40 -12.28 -8.11
C GLY A 41 11.11 -12.31 -8.93
N THR A 42 10.30 -13.36 -8.78
CA THR A 42 9.01 -13.52 -9.49
C THR A 42 7.83 -13.44 -8.55
N LEU A 43 6.72 -12.82 -8.96
CA LEU A 43 5.52 -12.76 -8.13
C LEU A 43 4.96 -14.19 -7.93
N ILE A 44 4.67 -14.54 -6.68
CA ILE A 44 4.02 -15.82 -6.33
C ILE A 44 2.56 -15.59 -5.92
N GLU A 45 2.34 -14.52 -5.17
CA GLU A 45 1.05 -14.24 -4.55
C GLU A 45 0.87 -12.73 -4.38
N PHE A 46 -0.35 -12.26 -4.61
CA PHE A 46 -0.79 -10.93 -4.26
C PHE A 46 -2.15 -11.03 -3.56
N ASN A 47 -2.25 -10.42 -2.38
CA ASN A 47 -3.48 -10.37 -1.59
C ASN A 47 -3.96 -8.93 -1.49
N HIS A 48 -5.27 -8.76 -1.59
CA HIS A 48 -5.94 -7.49 -1.38
C HIS A 48 -7.12 -7.67 -0.43
N ASN A 49 -7.11 -6.88 0.63
CA ASN A 49 -8.25 -6.69 1.51
C ASN A 49 -8.67 -5.22 1.41
N PRO A 50 -9.87 -4.90 0.92
CA PRO A 50 -10.32 -3.52 0.77
C PRO A 50 -10.76 -2.87 2.10
N GLY A 51 -10.64 -3.58 3.22
CA GLY A 51 -10.97 -3.11 4.57
C GLY A 51 -12.48 -3.13 4.85
N TYR A 52 -12.87 -3.55 6.05
CA TYR A 52 -14.27 -3.64 6.47
C TYR A 52 -14.45 -3.13 7.90
N GLY A 53 -15.09 -1.98 8.05
CA GLY A 53 -15.38 -1.36 9.34
C GLY A 53 -16.76 -1.73 9.88
N ASP A 54 -17.15 -3.02 9.90
CA ASP A 54 -18.41 -3.42 10.54
C ASP A 54 -18.21 -4.26 11.80
N GLU A 55 -19.13 -4.07 12.75
CA GLU A 55 -19.18 -4.80 14.01
C GLU A 55 -19.75 -6.22 13.83
N CYS A 56 -20.26 -6.54 12.63
CA CYS A 56 -20.89 -7.82 12.29
C CYS A 56 -19.88 -8.89 11.87
N GLY A 57 -18.62 -8.49 11.68
CA GLY A 57 -17.50 -9.37 11.37
C GLY A 57 -17.39 -9.76 9.90
N ALA A 58 -17.98 -8.98 8.99
CA ALA A 58 -17.89 -9.20 7.55
C ALA A 58 -16.44 -9.19 7.05
N LEU A 59 -16.16 -10.01 6.05
CA LEU A 59 -14.83 -10.18 5.47
C LEU A 59 -14.92 -10.11 3.95
N HIS A 60 -13.97 -9.41 3.35
CA HIS A 60 -13.59 -9.60 1.95
C HIS A 60 -12.09 -9.78 1.87
N ASP A 61 -11.66 -10.79 1.12
CA ASP A 61 -10.26 -11.02 0.82
C ASP A 61 -10.14 -11.52 -0.61
N GLU A 62 -9.13 -11.03 -1.32
CA GLU A 62 -8.86 -11.40 -2.70
C GLU A 62 -7.42 -11.85 -2.84
N CYS A 63 -7.22 -13.04 -3.39
CA CYS A 63 -5.90 -13.64 -3.52
C CYS A 63 -5.62 -14.04 -4.97
N LEU A 64 -4.65 -13.36 -5.60
CA LEU A 64 -4.02 -13.78 -6.85
C LEU A 64 -2.90 -14.77 -6.53
N ARG A 65 -3.04 -16.01 -7.00
CA ARG A 65 -2.03 -17.06 -6.84
C ARG A 65 -2.19 -18.14 -7.91
N LYS A 66 -1.23 -19.05 -7.98
CA LYS A 66 -1.40 -20.27 -8.77
C LYS A 66 -2.24 -21.30 -8.03
N ASN A 67 -3.15 -21.98 -8.75
CA ASN A 67 -3.87 -23.14 -8.27
C ASN A 67 -2.98 -24.40 -8.28
N ASP A 68 -3.52 -25.55 -7.86
CA ASP A 68 -2.79 -26.84 -7.83
C ASP A 68 -2.36 -27.32 -9.23
N SER A 69 -3.00 -26.82 -10.29
CA SER A 69 -2.64 -27.07 -11.69
C SER A 69 -1.59 -26.10 -12.24
N GLY A 70 -1.15 -25.12 -11.45
CA GLY A 70 -0.14 -24.13 -11.83
C GLY A 70 -0.69 -22.94 -12.63
N GLU A 71 -2.01 -22.83 -12.76
CA GLU A 71 -2.70 -21.73 -13.47
C GLU A 71 -2.96 -20.57 -12.51
N TRP A 72 -2.81 -19.34 -13.02
CA TRP A 72 -3.13 -18.15 -12.24
C TRP A 72 -4.64 -17.99 -12.07
N ILE A 73 -5.04 -17.72 -10.83
CA ILE A 73 -6.42 -17.47 -10.43
C ILE A 73 -6.49 -16.30 -9.47
N ILE A 74 -7.63 -15.62 -9.44
CA ILE A 74 -8.02 -14.77 -8.30
C ILE A 74 -9.12 -15.51 -7.54
N GLU A 75 -8.92 -15.73 -6.25
CA GLU A 75 -9.95 -16.23 -5.34
C GLU A 75 -10.44 -15.07 -4.47
N CYS A 76 -11.71 -14.68 -4.66
CA CYS A 76 -12.40 -13.70 -3.82
C CYS A 76 -13.22 -14.45 -2.77
N ARG A 77 -13.06 -14.08 -1.51
CA ARG A 77 -13.74 -14.66 -0.35
C ARG A 77 -14.58 -13.59 0.31
N ASP A 78 -15.89 -13.79 0.31
CA ASP A 78 -16.89 -12.88 0.81
C ASP A 78 -17.65 -13.50 1.98
N LEU A 79 -17.65 -12.84 3.13
CA LEU A 79 -18.54 -13.15 4.25
C LEU A 79 -19.30 -11.88 4.63
N GLU A 80 -20.64 -11.92 4.58
CA GLU A 80 -21.47 -10.78 4.97
C GLU A 80 -21.51 -10.55 6.48
N CYS A 81 -21.56 -11.61 7.29
CA CYS A 81 -21.50 -11.51 8.75
C CYS A 81 -21.15 -12.85 9.39
N ILE A 82 -20.74 -12.83 10.65
CA ILE A 82 -20.44 -14.05 11.41
C ILE A 82 -21.69 -14.94 11.50
N GLY A 83 -21.53 -16.20 11.08
CA GLY A 83 -22.59 -17.22 11.12
C GLY A 83 -23.28 -17.47 9.76
N GLU A 84 -23.10 -16.58 8.79
CA GLU A 84 -23.52 -16.81 7.41
C GLU A 84 -22.47 -17.62 6.62
N PRO A 85 -22.86 -18.32 5.53
CA PRO A 85 -21.90 -18.99 4.68
C PRO A 85 -20.99 -17.99 3.95
N MET A 86 -19.69 -18.26 3.94
CA MET A 86 -18.74 -17.56 3.07
C MET A 86 -18.96 -17.97 1.61
N VAL A 87 -19.00 -16.99 0.72
CA VAL A 87 -19.02 -17.18 -0.73
C VAL A 87 -17.60 -17.05 -1.26
N ILE A 88 -17.14 -18.06 -2.00
CA ILE A 88 -15.82 -18.06 -2.62
C ILE A 88 -16.01 -18.07 -4.13
N THR A 89 -15.59 -16.99 -4.79
CA THR A 89 -15.62 -16.83 -6.25
C THR A 89 -14.21 -16.94 -6.80
N THR A 90 -13.99 -17.79 -7.80
CA THR A 90 -12.69 -17.95 -8.45
C THR A 90 -12.76 -17.47 -9.90
N TYR A 91 -11.82 -16.62 -10.27
CA TYR A 91 -11.63 -16.09 -11.62
C TYR A 91 -10.39 -16.71 -12.26
N GLU A 92 -10.45 -17.01 -13.56
CA GLU A 92 -9.24 -17.26 -14.34
C GLU A 92 -8.46 -15.95 -14.54
N VAL A 93 -7.14 -16.06 -14.64
CA VAL A 93 -6.26 -14.93 -14.90
C VAL A 93 -5.23 -15.31 -15.98
N SER A 94 -5.05 -14.44 -16.97
CA SER A 94 -4.04 -14.63 -18.00
C SER A 94 -2.64 -14.47 -17.42
N ALA A 95 -1.72 -15.37 -17.80
CA ALA A 95 -0.32 -15.25 -17.40
C ALA A 95 0.35 -13.96 -17.92
N ASP A 96 -0.06 -13.48 -19.10
CA ASP A 96 0.46 -12.23 -19.68
C ASP A 96 0.01 -11.01 -18.87
N ASP A 97 -1.23 -11.02 -18.38
CA ASP A 97 -1.75 -9.94 -17.54
C ASP A 97 -1.08 -9.94 -16.16
N VAL A 98 -0.81 -11.11 -15.59
CA VAL A 98 0.00 -11.22 -14.36
C VAL A 98 1.40 -10.68 -14.56
N LEU A 99 2.05 -10.98 -15.70
CA LEU A 99 3.39 -10.45 -15.99
C LEU A 99 3.37 -8.91 -16.11
N ALA A 100 2.35 -8.35 -16.76
CA ALA A 100 2.17 -6.90 -16.86
C ALA A 100 1.92 -6.26 -15.48
N PHE A 101 1.11 -6.90 -14.63
CA PHE A 101 0.86 -6.47 -13.27
C PHE A 101 2.11 -6.56 -12.37
N GLU A 102 2.85 -7.66 -12.45
CA GLU A 102 4.11 -7.85 -11.74
C GLU A 102 5.13 -6.77 -12.12
N THR A 103 5.24 -6.47 -13.42
CA THR A 103 6.13 -5.41 -13.93
C THR A 103 5.73 -4.05 -13.34
N PHE A 104 4.43 -3.72 -13.36
CA PHE A 104 3.92 -2.49 -12.75
C PHE A 104 4.25 -2.41 -11.26
N VAL A 105 4.00 -3.47 -10.49
CA VAL A 105 4.27 -3.50 -9.05
C VAL A 105 5.76 -3.25 -8.77
N LYS A 106 6.65 -3.91 -9.51
CA LYS A 106 8.11 -3.72 -9.41
C LYS A 106 8.56 -2.30 -9.71
N GLU A 107 8.01 -1.69 -10.75
CA GLU A 107 8.36 -0.33 -11.17
C GLU A 107 7.73 0.75 -10.27
N SER A 108 6.57 0.46 -9.69
CA SER A 108 5.85 1.40 -8.81
C SER A 108 6.58 1.70 -7.50
N GLY A 109 7.54 0.85 -7.12
CA GLY A 109 8.38 1.06 -5.94
C GLY A 109 7.57 1.19 -4.65
N ILE A 110 6.50 0.39 -4.50
CA ILE A 110 5.65 0.41 -3.31
C ILE A 110 6.53 0.31 -2.05
N LEU A 111 6.35 1.27 -1.14
CA LEU A 111 7.10 1.31 0.12
C LEU A 111 6.23 0.72 1.23
N ASP A 112 6.84 -0.09 2.08
CA ASP A 112 6.23 -0.48 3.35
C ASP A 112 5.92 0.79 4.15
N LEU A 113 4.85 0.74 4.96
CA LEU A 113 4.39 1.87 5.76
C LEU A 113 5.49 2.51 6.62
N GLN A 114 6.34 1.69 7.22
CA GLN A 114 7.44 2.12 8.09
C GLN A 114 8.51 2.95 7.35
N ASP A 115 8.62 2.78 6.03
CA ASP A 115 9.63 3.44 5.20
C ASP A 115 9.08 4.75 4.59
N ARG A 116 7.82 5.10 4.89
CA ARG A 116 7.17 6.31 4.38
C ARG A 116 7.38 7.48 5.36
N PRO A 117 8.00 8.60 4.92
CA PRO A 117 8.38 9.70 5.80
C PRO A 117 7.19 10.44 6.43
N ASP A 118 5.98 10.29 5.87
CA ASP A 118 4.76 10.95 6.33
C ASP A 118 3.84 10.01 7.14
N SER A 119 4.28 8.80 7.54
CA SER A 119 3.42 7.75 8.11
C SER A 119 3.23 7.76 9.63
N ASP A 120 3.73 8.77 10.34
CA ASP A 120 3.67 8.89 11.81
C ASP A 120 2.23 8.92 12.41
N GLU A 121 1.21 8.99 11.56
CA GLU A 121 -0.20 8.98 11.94
C GLU A 121 -0.85 7.61 11.58
N PHE A 122 -0.71 6.63 12.47
CA PHE A 122 -1.32 5.30 12.32
C PHE A 122 -2.84 5.30 12.58
N MET A 123 -3.60 4.57 11.76
CA MET A 123 -4.98 4.21 12.08
C MET A 123 -5.00 2.99 13.02
N THR A 124 -5.65 3.10 14.17
CA THR A 124 -6.02 1.96 15.03
C THR A 124 -7.37 1.38 14.64
N ASP A 125 -7.64 1.24 13.34
CA ASP A 125 -8.88 0.63 12.88
C ASP A 125 -8.77 -0.90 12.94
N TYR A 126 -9.88 -1.58 13.22
CA TYR A 126 -9.86 -3.00 13.54
C TYR A 126 -9.70 -3.88 12.29
N ARG A 127 -9.94 -3.35 11.08
CA ARG A 127 -9.75 -4.03 9.78
C ARG A 127 -9.40 -3.04 8.64
N PRO A 128 -8.19 -2.47 8.65
CA PRO A 128 -7.75 -1.57 7.60
C PRO A 128 -7.68 -2.29 6.26
N TRP A 129 -7.80 -1.53 5.16
CA TRP A 129 -7.45 -2.09 3.87
C TRP A 129 -5.94 -2.38 3.81
N ASN A 130 -5.57 -3.40 3.03
CA ASN A 130 -4.19 -3.83 2.88
C ASN A 130 -3.93 -4.54 1.55
N TYR A 131 -2.77 -4.28 0.97
CA TYR A 131 -2.14 -5.10 -0.05
C TYR A 131 -0.97 -5.87 0.56
N SER A 132 -0.82 -7.14 0.19
CA SER A 132 0.34 -7.95 0.52
C SER A 132 0.83 -8.64 -0.75
N MET A 133 2.13 -8.70 -0.94
CA MET A 133 2.74 -9.28 -2.14
C MET A 133 3.95 -10.12 -1.75
N CYS A 134 4.02 -11.33 -2.32
CA CYS A 134 5.08 -12.29 -2.09
C CYS A 134 5.87 -12.54 -3.37
N PHE A 135 7.18 -12.31 -3.31
CA PHE A 135 8.11 -12.60 -4.40
C PHE A 135 8.99 -13.80 -4.05
N ASN A 136 9.29 -14.63 -5.06
CA ASN A 136 10.34 -15.64 -4.99
C ASN A 136 11.64 -15.04 -5.49
N THR A 137 12.58 -14.78 -4.59
CA THR A 137 13.93 -14.39 -4.96
C THR A 137 14.80 -15.64 -5.04
N ASN A 138 15.42 -15.86 -6.20
CA ASN A 138 16.52 -16.82 -6.33
C ASN A 138 17.78 -16.14 -5.78
N ALA A 139 17.85 -15.99 -4.46
CA ALA A 139 19.10 -15.62 -3.81
C ALA A 139 20.10 -16.78 -4.01
N THR A 140 21.40 -16.46 -4.02
CA THR A 140 22.51 -17.37 -4.28
C THR A 140 22.58 -18.59 -3.33
N GLU A 141 21.72 -18.64 -2.31
CA GLU A 141 21.66 -19.68 -1.27
C GLU A 141 20.32 -20.45 -1.22
N GLY A 142 19.41 -20.24 -2.18
CA GLY A 142 18.12 -20.96 -2.28
C GLY A 142 16.94 -20.05 -2.58
N SER A 143 15.76 -20.64 -2.82
CA SER A 143 14.51 -19.89 -3.01
C SER A 143 14.11 -19.21 -1.69
N LYS A 144 14.22 -17.88 -1.63
CA LYS A 144 13.76 -17.08 -0.51
C LYS A 144 12.45 -16.40 -0.89
N ARG A 145 11.49 -16.38 0.04
CA ARG A 145 10.26 -15.60 -0.11
C ARG A 145 10.44 -14.26 0.56
N GLU A 146 10.09 -13.19 -0.15
CA GLU A 146 10.06 -11.84 0.38
C GLU A 146 8.63 -11.31 0.34
N TYR A 147 8.19 -10.75 1.47
CA TYR A 147 6.85 -10.21 1.63
C TYR A 147 6.94 -8.71 1.78
N PHE A 148 6.03 -8.00 1.10
CA PHE A 148 5.86 -6.56 1.20
C PHE A 148 4.39 -6.25 1.42
N SER A 149 4.12 -5.18 2.17
CA SER A 149 2.76 -4.80 2.52
C SER A 149 2.53 -3.31 2.40
N PHE A 150 1.35 -2.94 1.92
CA PHE A 150 0.91 -1.56 1.88
C PHE A 150 -0.50 -1.48 2.44
N SER A 151 -0.62 -0.92 3.65
CA SER A 151 -1.88 -0.87 4.38
C SER A 151 -2.35 0.56 4.58
N GLN A 152 -3.59 0.69 5.03
CA GLN A 152 -4.22 1.96 5.34
C GLN A 152 -3.47 2.77 6.41
N TYR A 153 -3.39 4.08 6.20
CA TYR A 153 -2.83 5.09 7.12
C TYR A 153 -3.62 6.41 7.03
N LEU A 154 -3.40 7.34 7.96
CA LEU A 154 -4.29 8.49 8.16
C LEU A 154 -4.23 9.54 7.04
N LYS A 155 -3.04 9.78 6.46
CA LYS A 155 -2.82 10.87 5.49
C LYS A 155 -2.02 10.40 4.29
N TYR A 156 -2.69 10.31 3.14
CA TYR A 156 -2.06 9.97 1.87
C TYR A 156 -1.49 11.20 1.18
N SER A 157 -0.29 11.06 0.62
CA SER A 157 0.18 11.96 -0.43
C SER A 157 -0.65 11.79 -1.71
N ASP A 158 -0.62 12.78 -2.62
CA ASP A 158 -1.29 12.65 -3.91
C ASP A 158 -0.71 11.51 -4.76
N ALA A 159 0.61 11.27 -4.64
CA ALA A 159 1.28 10.15 -5.28
C ALA A 159 0.74 8.81 -4.78
N ASP A 160 0.51 8.69 -3.47
CA ASP A 160 -0.06 7.46 -2.90
C ASP A 160 -1.51 7.24 -3.31
N ARG A 161 -2.31 8.30 -3.35
CA ARG A 161 -3.69 8.21 -3.86
C ARG A 161 -3.71 7.74 -5.31
N ALA A 162 -2.82 8.26 -6.15
CA ALA A 162 -2.69 7.84 -7.54
C ALA A 162 -2.24 6.37 -7.64
N LEU A 163 -1.25 5.97 -6.85
CA LEU A 163 -0.74 4.60 -6.79
C LEU A 163 -1.81 3.61 -6.35
N ILE A 164 -2.54 3.88 -5.26
CA ILE A 164 -3.64 3.03 -4.77
C ILE A 164 -4.72 2.87 -5.83
N LYS A 165 -5.11 3.98 -6.47
CA LYS A 165 -6.12 3.97 -7.53
C LYS A 165 -5.68 3.11 -8.72
N GLU A 166 -4.45 3.27 -9.17
CA GLU A 166 -3.90 2.51 -10.30
C GLU A 166 -3.73 1.03 -9.95
N LEU A 167 -3.26 0.72 -8.73
CA LEU A 167 -3.11 -0.65 -8.24
C LEU A 167 -4.46 -1.37 -8.19
N ASN A 168 -5.50 -0.73 -7.65
CA ASN A 168 -6.87 -1.26 -7.66
C ASN A 168 -7.37 -1.51 -9.07
N ALA A 169 -7.28 -0.51 -9.96
CA ALA A 169 -7.77 -0.64 -11.32
C ALA A 169 -7.09 -1.78 -12.08
N ARG A 170 -5.76 -1.92 -11.92
CA ARG A 170 -5.00 -3.00 -12.55
C ARG A 170 -5.32 -4.36 -11.96
N PHE A 171 -5.46 -4.47 -10.64
CA PHE A 171 -5.82 -5.72 -9.98
C PHE A 171 -7.23 -6.18 -10.36
N GLU A 172 -8.21 -5.27 -10.41
CA GLU A 172 -9.57 -5.57 -10.89
C GLU A 172 -9.57 -6.03 -12.35
N ALA A 173 -8.73 -5.43 -13.20
CA ALA A 173 -8.60 -5.79 -14.60
C ALA A 173 -8.01 -7.19 -14.83
N LEU A 174 -7.34 -7.80 -13.83
CA LEU A 174 -6.87 -9.18 -13.91
C LEU A 174 -8.00 -10.20 -13.91
N ARG A 175 -9.19 -9.84 -13.39
CA ARG A 175 -10.31 -10.78 -13.26
C ARG A 175 -10.85 -11.14 -14.66
N GLY A 176 -10.54 -12.35 -15.10
CA GLY A 176 -11.11 -12.94 -16.30
C GLY A 176 -12.50 -13.53 -16.05
N LYS A 177 -12.80 -14.64 -16.72
CA LYS A 177 -14.05 -15.37 -16.52
C LYS A 177 -14.12 -15.99 -15.11
N VAL A 178 -15.32 -15.99 -14.53
CA VAL A 178 -15.63 -16.81 -13.34
C VAL A 178 -15.57 -18.30 -13.71
N ILE A 179 -14.69 -19.03 -13.04
CA ILE A 179 -14.53 -20.49 -13.21
C ILE A 179 -15.18 -21.30 -12.10
N SER A 180 -15.44 -20.69 -10.94
CA SER A 180 -16.11 -21.35 -9.81
C SER A 180 -16.78 -20.36 -8.88
N THR A 181 -17.90 -20.78 -8.28
CA THR A 181 -18.54 -20.10 -7.14
C THR A 181 -19.03 -21.17 -6.16
N LYS A 182 -18.57 -21.13 -4.91
CA LYS A 182 -18.94 -22.09 -3.86
C LYS A 182 -19.34 -21.36 -2.57
N LYS A 183 -20.22 -21.98 -1.79
CA LYS A 183 -20.56 -21.54 -0.43
C LYS A 183 -19.97 -22.51 0.59
N THR A 184 -19.33 -22.01 1.63
CA THR A 184 -18.78 -22.81 2.72
C THR A 184 -19.18 -22.25 4.08
N LYS A 185 -19.33 -23.14 5.08
CA LYS A 185 -19.49 -22.75 6.50
C LYS A 185 -18.18 -22.80 7.26
N ASP A 186 -17.11 -23.24 6.60
CA ASP A 186 -15.78 -23.30 7.19
C ASP A 186 -15.21 -21.89 7.19
N TYR A 187 -14.96 -21.36 8.39
CA TYR A 187 -14.27 -20.10 8.65
C TYR A 187 -12.87 -20.40 9.18
#